data_AF-A0A1H2FG02-F1
#
_entry.id   AF-A0A1H2FG02-F1
#
_cell.length_a   1.000
_cell.length_b   1.000
_cell.length_c   1.000
_cell.angle_alpha   90.00
_cell.angle_beta   90.00
_cell.angle_gamma   90.00
#
_symmetry.space_group_name_H-M   'P 1'
#
loop_
_entity.id
_entity.type
_entity.pdbx_description
1 polymer ?
#
loop_
_entity_poly.entity_id
_entity_poly.type
_entity_poly.pdbx_seq_one_letter_code
_entity_poly.pdbx_strand_id
1 'polypeptide(L)' 'MGISIWQLLIVLLIVIMLFGSKRLRNLGSDLGDAIGGFRKSIGDQSSSEDATSEPPQKK' A
#
# COMPACT_ATOMS: atom_id res chain seq x y z
N MET A 1 -9.38 -1.17 -26.19
CA MET A 1 -8.62 -2.25 -25.54
C MET A 1 -7.86 -1.66 -24.36
N GLY A 2 -8.52 -1.59 -23.20
CA GLY A 2 -7.96 -0.95 -22.01
C GLY A 2 -6.93 -1.84 -21.30
N ILE A 3 -6.14 -1.24 -20.42
CA ILE A 3 -5.23 -1.96 -19.53
C ILE A 3 -6.08 -2.84 -18.61
N SER A 4 -6.06 -4.15 -18.86
CA SER A 4 -6.76 -5.13 -18.03
C SER A 4 -5.87 -5.50 -16.85
N ILE A 5 -6.48 -5.60 -15.66
CA ILE A 5 -5.80 -6.09 -14.44
C ILE A 5 -5.07 -7.41 -14.71
N TRP A 6 -5.62 -8.27 -15.56
CA TRP A 6 -5.01 -9.55 -15.93
C TRP A 6 -3.67 -9.41 -16.67
N GLN A 7 -3.53 -8.37 -17.50
CA GLN A 7 -2.28 -8.10 -18.22
C GLN A 7 -1.21 -7.58 -17.25
N LEU A 8 -1.60 -6.72 -16.31
CA LEU A 8 -0.69 -6.21 -15.28
C LEU A 8 -0.15 -7.34 -14.39
N LEU A 9 -0.98 -8.32 -14.02
CA LEU A 9 -0.51 -9.48 -13.23
C LEU A 9 0.50 -10.34 -13.99
N ILE A 10 0.27 -10.59 -15.28
CA ILE A 10 1.23 -11.33 -16.13
C ILE A 10 2.57 -10.57 -16.20
N VAL A 11 2.53 -9.25 -16.42
CA VAL A 11 3.75 -8.43 -16.52
C VAL A 11 4.48 -8.40 -15.18
N LEU A 12 3.76 -8.24 -14.07
CA LEU A 12 4.32 -8.24 -12.73
C LEU A 12 5.04 -9.57 -12.42
N LEU A 13 4.45 -10.70 -12.82
CA LEU A 13 5.06 -12.01 -12.62
C LEU A 13 6.38 -12.15 -13.38
N ILE A 14 6.44 -11.66 -14.63
CA ILE A 14 7.68 -11.65 -15.42
C ILE A 14 8.73 -10.75 -14.76
N VAL A 15 8.36 -9.55 -14.30
CA VAL A 15 9.27 -8.64 -13.60
C VAL A 15 9.85 -9.30 -12.34
N ILE A 16 9.01 -9.96 -11.54
CA ILE A 16 9.44 -10.70 -10.35
C ILE A 16 10.42 -11.83 -10.72
N MET A 17 10.18 -12.54 -11.82
CA MET A 17 11.05 -13.63 -12.29
C MET A 17 12.43 -13.11 -12.74
N LEU A 18 12.47 -11.96 -13.43
CA LEU A 18 13.71 -11.36 -13.93
C LEU A 18 14.56 -10.72 -12.83
N PHE A 19 13.93 -9.95 -11.95
CA PHE A 19 14.63 -9.25 -10.87
C PHE A 19 14.84 -10.10 -9.61
N GLY A 20 14.06 -11.18 -9.48
CA GLY A 20 13.99 -12.01 -8.29
C GLY A 20 13.21 -11.34 -7.17
N SER A 21 12.45 -12.14 -6.41
CA SER A 21 11.64 -11.66 -5.28
C SER A 21 12.45 -10.99 -4.17
N LYS A 22 13.74 -11.36 -4.01
CA LYS A 22 14.62 -10.82 -2.98
C LYS A 22 14.99 -9.36 -3.21
N ARG A 23 15.28 -8.95 -4.46
CA ARG A 23 15.56 -7.54 -4.77
C ARG A 23 14.29 -6.72 -4.75
N LEU A 24 13.21 -7.23 -5.34
CA LEU A 24 11.93 -6.52 -5.37
C LEU A 24 11.38 -6.29 -3.96
N ARG A 25 11.60 -7.20 -3.01
CA ARG A 25 11.18 -7.04 -1.62
C ARG A 25 12.02 -6.04 -0.84
N ASN A 26 13.34 -6.01 -1.03
CA ASN A 26 14.18 -5.00 -0.37
C ASN A 26 13.84 -3.59 -0.88
N LEU A 27 13.82 -3.39 -2.20
CA LEU A 27 13.43 -2.12 -2.82
C LEU A 27 11.96 -1.76 -2.52
N GLY A 28 11.07 -2.74 -2.52
CA GLY A 28 9.65 -2.55 -2.22
C GLY A 28 9.38 -2.21 -0.75
N SER A 29 10.19 -2.70 0.20
CA SER A 29 10.11 -2.30 1.60
C SER A 29 10.50 -0.84 1.77
N ASP A 30 11.64 -0.43 1.21
CA ASP A 30 12.15 0.94 1.34
C ASP A 30 11.20 1.96 0.69
N LEU A 31 10.72 1.65 -0.52
CA LEU A 31 9.73 2.48 -1.22
C LEU A 31 8.36 2.42 -0.54
N GLY A 32 7.99 1.26 -0.01
CA GLY A 32 6.73 1.03 0.69
C GLY A 32 6.63 1.83 1.98
N ASP A 33 7.71 1.90 2.75
CA ASP A 33 7.78 2.69 3.98
C ASP A 33 7.69 4.20 3.67
N ALA A 34 8.35 4.66 2.61
CA ALA A 34 8.24 6.06 2.16
C ALA A 34 6.82 6.43 1.69
N ILE A 35 6.18 5.55 0.91
CA ILE A 35 4.80 5.75 0.43
C ILE A 35 3.79 5.59 1.59
N GLY A 36 4.09 4.75 2.59
CA GLY A 36 3.25 4.54 3.77
C GLY A 36 3.07 5.83 4.58
N GLY A 37 4.16 6.57 4.81
CA GLY A 37 4.10 7.89 5.44
C GLY A 37 3.28 8.90 4.62
N PHE A 38 3.43 8.89 3.30
CA PHE A 38 2.66 9.73 2.38
C PHE A 38 1.16 9.41 2.43
N ARG A 39 0.78 8.12 2.32
CA ARG A 39 -0.63 7.68 2.44
C ARG A 39 -1.21 8.04 3.79
N LYS A 40 -0.44 7.93 4.87
CA LYS A 40 -0.89 8.31 6.21
C LYS A 40 -1.16 9.82 6.30
N SER A 41 -0.27 10.66 5.77
CA SER A 41 -0.46 12.12 5.75
C SER A 41 -1.61 12.61 4.85
N ILE A 42 -1.85 11.92 3.73
CA ILE A 42 -3.02 12.19 2.86
C ILE A 42 -4.31 11.66 3.50
N GLY A 43 -4.24 10.49 4.14
CA GLY A 43 -5.38 9.83 4.78
C GLY A 43 -5.86 10.55 6.03
N ASP A 44 -4.95 11.15 6.81
CA ASP A 44 -5.25 11.93 8.02
C ASP A 44 -6.09 13.18 7.71
N GLN A 45 -5.91 13.79 6.53
CA GLN A 45 -6.79 14.85 6.03
C GLN A 45 -8.19 14.37 5.58
N SER A 46 -8.37 13.08 5.33
CA SER A 46 -9.64 12.48 4.88
C SER A 46 -10.33 11.57 5.89
N SER A 47 -9.71 11.32 7.06
CA SER A 47 -10.18 10.35 8.05
C SER A 47 -10.28 10.92 9.47
N SER A 48 -10.49 12.23 9.60
CA SER A 48 -10.94 12.83 10.88
C SER A 48 -12.40 12.53 11.22
N GLU A 49 -13.08 11.64 10.49
CA GLU A 49 -14.49 11.25 10.76
C GLU A 49 -14.72 9.77 11.11
N ASP A 50 -13.70 8.93 11.25
CA ASP A 50 -13.92 7.52 11.65
C ASP A 50 -12.80 6.97 12.55
N ALA A 51 -12.63 7.58 13.72
CA ALA A 51 -11.88 7.00 14.83
C ALA A 51 -12.38 7.45 16.22
N THR A 52 -13.63 7.88 16.36
CA THR A 52 -14.31 7.92 17.67
C THR A 52 -14.89 6.54 17.96
N SER A 53 -14.01 5.62 18.35
CA SER A 53 -14.39 4.39 19.05
C SER A 53 -13.73 4.40 20.43
N GLU A 54 -14.03 5.41 21.22
CA GLU A 54 -13.89 5.33 22.69
C GLU A 54 -15.25 4.90 23.26
N PRO A 55 -15.35 3.73 23.93
CA PRO A 55 -16.51 3.44 24.76
C PRO A 55 -16.43 4.34 26.01
N PRO A 56 -17.53 4.99 26.43
CA PRO A 56 -17.50 5.89 27.56
C PRO A 56 -17.26 5.07 28.84
N GLN A 57 -16.16 5.36 29.51
CA GLN A 57 -15.93 4.91 30.88
C GLN A 57 -17.05 5.48 31.77
N LYS A 58 -17.88 4.61 32.33
CA LYS A 58 -18.93 4.98 33.28
C LYS A 58 -18.41 4.83 34.70
N LYS A 59 -18.44 5.96 35.40
CA LYS A 59 -18.10 6.22 36.79
C LYS A 59 -19.10 5.59 37.77
#